data_AF-A0A0F9K2Z3-F1
#
_entry.id   AF-A0A0F9K2Z3-F1
#
_cell.length_a   1.000
_cell.length_b   1.000
_cell.length_c   1.000
_cell.angle_alpha   90.00
_cell.angle_beta   90.00
_cell.angle_gamma   90.00
#
_symmetry.space_group_name_H-M   'P 1'
#
loop_
_entity.id
_entity.type
_entity.pdbx_description
1 polymer ?
#
loop_
_entity_poly.entity_id
_entity_poly.type
_entity_poly.pdbx_seq_one_letter_code
_entity_poly.pdbx_strand_id
1 'polypeptide(L)'
;MREDYLADNEAKRVAWKEKFIAEFPKYRTITYTAKAVGVTRMSINNWMRQDPEFKLAFEDAKVATLDYYLNILDEKLDNDSKVNVAQSNLIMFRVKQLDPSFRDNFTVVVETGDKLKTLLEAYTKALGS
;
A
#
# COMPACT_ATOMS: atom_id res chain seq x y z
N MET A 1 31.42 19.82 -23.78
CA MET A 1 30.04 20.03 -24.29
C MET A 1 29.09 18.85 -24.07
N ARG A 2 29.52 17.62 -23.71
CA ARG A 2 28.60 16.53 -23.31
C ARG A 2 28.41 16.40 -21.80
N GLU A 3 29.41 16.74 -21.01
CA GLU A 3 29.38 16.59 -19.54
C GLU A 3 28.44 17.60 -18.88
N ASP A 4 28.46 18.87 -19.30
CA ASP A 4 27.58 19.92 -18.77
C ASP A 4 26.08 19.64 -19.01
N TYR A 5 25.75 19.00 -20.14
CA TYR A 5 24.39 18.61 -20.49
C TYR A 5 23.88 17.43 -19.67
N LEU A 6 24.76 16.53 -19.22
CA LEU A 6 24.38 15.41 -18.38
C LEU A 6 24.14 15.87 -16.94
N ALA A 7 24.99 16.77 -16.43
CA ALA A 7 24.87 17.35 -15.10
C ALA A 7 23.57 18.18 -14.93
N ASP A 8 23.21 19.01 -15.92
CA ASP A 8 21.95 19.79 -15.89
C ASP A 8 20.72 18.87 -15.89
N ASN A 9 20.78 17.74 -16.58
CA ASN A 9 19.68 16.79 -16.66
C ASN A 9 19.54 15.96 -15.37
N GLU A 10 20.64 15.73 -14.66
CA GLU A 10 20.64 15.07 -13.36
C GLU A 10 20.10 15.99 -12.26
N ALA A 11 20.53 17.25 -12.23
CA ALA A 11 19.99 18.26 -11.31
C ALA A 11 18.46 18.42 -11.47
N LYS A 12 17.97 18.43 -12.70
CA LYS A 12 16.52 18.46 -12.99
C LYS A 12 15.79 17.23 -12.45
N ARG A 13 16.39 16.03 -12.54
CA ARG A 13 15.78 14.81 -11.98
C ARG A 13 15.73 14.85 -10.47
N VAL A 14 16.79 15.33 -9.80
CA VAL A 14 16.80 15.48 -8.34
C VAL A 14 15.70 16.45 -7.91
N ALA A 15 15.60 17.62 -8.56
CA ALA A 15 14.56 18.59 -8.27
C ALA A 15 13.14 18.02 -8.47
N TRP A 16 12.91 17.21 -9.50
CA TRP A 16 11.61 16.55 -9.69
C TRP A 16 11.31 15.50 -8.63
N LYS A 17 12.32 14.73 -8.19
CA LYS A 17 12.16 13.73 -7.11
C LYS A 17 11.79 14.41 -5.80
N GLU A 18 12.52 15.46 -5.41
CA GLU A 18 12.23 16.23 -4.20
C GLU A 18 10.84 16.86 -4.24
N LYS A 19 10.50 17.50 -5.36
CA LYS A 19 9.17 18.09 -5.57
C LYS A 19 8.06 17.03 -5.51
N PHE A 20 8.33 15.83 -6.03
CA PHE A 20 7.38 14.72 -5.96
C PHE A 20 7.13 14.26 -4.52
N ILE A 21 8.19 14.08 -3.72
CA ILE A 21 8.05 13.71 -2.31
C ILE A 21 7.28 14.79 -1.53
N ALA A 22 7.58 16.06 -1.75
CA ALA A 22 6.89 17.18 -1.09
C ALA A 22 5.40 17.27 -1.43
N GLU A 23 5.02 17.00 -2.69
CA GLU A 23 3.63 17.08 -3.15
C GLU A 23 2.85 15.77 -2.92
N PHE A 24 3.52 14.65 -2.64
CA PHE A 24 2.85 13.36 -2.48
C PHE A 24 1.83 13.34 -1.33
N PRO A 25 2.10 13.87 -0.11
CA PRO A 25 1.12 13.90 0.97
C PRO A 25 -0.18 14.65 0.63
N LYS A 26 -0.12 15.61 -0.30
CA LYS A 26 -1.28 16.39 -0.73
C LYS A 26 -2.21 15.60 -1.65
N TYR A 27 -1.67 14.93 -2.66
CA TYR A 27 -2.47 14.20 -3.65
C TYR A 27 -2.66 12.71 -3.33
N ARG A 28 -1.81 12.14 -2.47
CA ARG A 28 -1.88 10.77 -1.91
C ARG A 28 -1.92 9.66 -2.95
N THR A 29 -1.60 9.98 -4.20
CA THR A 29 -1.67 9.09 -5.35
C THR A 29 -0.56 9.42 -6.34
N ILE A 30 0.17 8.41 -6.79
CA ILE A 30 1.31 8.58 -7.70
C ILE A 30 0.88 9.30 -8.99
N THR A 31 -0.29 8.96 -9.53
CA THR A 31 -0.77 9.51 -10.80
C THR A 31 -1.00 11.02 -10.73
N TYR A 32 -1.69 11.51 -9.69
CA TYR A 32 -1.96 12.95 -9.56
C TYR A 32 -0.71 13.72 -9.15
N THR A 33 0.12 13.19 -8.26
CA THR A 33 1.40 13.81 -7.88
C THR A 33 2.33 13.91 -9.09
N ALA A 34 2.46 12.86 -9.90
CA ALA A 34 3.28 12.89 -11.12
C ALA A 34 2.80 13.96 -12.10
N LYS A 35 1.49 14.07 -12.31
CA LYS A 35 0.89 15.14 -13.13
C LYS A 35 1.19 16.53 -12.58
N ALA A 36 1.10 16.73 -11.27
CA ALA A 36 1.39 18.02 -10.62
C ALA A 36 2.87 18.44 -10.72
N VAL A 37 3.77 17.47 -10.68
CA VAL A 37 5.23 17.69 -10.83
C VAL A 37 5.62 17.88 -12.30
N GLY A 38 4.77 17.46 -13.25
CA GLY A 38 5.02 17.55 -14.69
C GLY A 38 5.80 16.36 -15.24
N VAL A 39 5.74 15.21 -14.56
CA VAL A 39 6.45 13.98 -14.95
C VAL A 39 5.49 12.83 -15.20
N THR A 40 5.94 11.84 -15.96
CA THR A 40 5.10 10.66 -16.24
C THR A 40 5.12 9.70 -15.06
N ARG A 41 4.04 8.93 -14.88
CA ARG A 41 4.01 7.84 -13.89
C ARG A 41 5.12 6.81 -14.12
N MET A 42 5.50 6.57 -15.38
CA MET A 42 6.59 5.65 -15.71
C MET A 42 7.93 6.14 -15.17
N SER A 43 8.18 7.45 -15.21
CA SER A 43 9.39 8.06 -14.64
C SER A 43 9.50 7.76 -13.14
N ILE A 44 8.40 7.89 -12.39
CA ILE A 44 8.38 7.56 -10.95
C ILE A 44 8.68 6.07 -10.71
N ASN A 45 8.06 5.18 -11.50
CA ASN A 45 8.32 3.75 -11.40
C ASN A 45 9.79 3.40 -11.69
N ASN A 46 10.41 4.08 -12.64
CA ASN A 46 11.82 3.91 -12.93
C ASN A 46 12.69 4.42 -11.77
N TRP A 47 12.37 5.56 -11.17
CA TRP A 47 13.10 6.08 -10.01
C TRP A 47 13.02 5.12 -8.82
N MET A 48 11.82 4.61 -8.48
CA MET A 48 11.68 3.61 -7.39
C MET A 48 12.48 2.32 -7.63
N ARG A 49 12.80 1.98 -8.89
CA ARG A 49 13.61 0.79 -9.24
C ARG A 49 15.11 1.06 -9.24
N GLN A 50 15.50 2.26 -9.67
CA GLN A 50 16.90 2.62 -9.94
C GLN A 50 17.55 3.37 -8.77
N ASP A 51 16.75 4.01 -7.93
CA ASP A 51 17.20 4.88 -6.85
C ASP A 51 16.63 4.40 -5.50
N PRO A 52 17.45 3.70 -4.69
CA PRO A 52 17.05 3.23 -3.36
C PRO A 52 16.71 4.35 -2.38
N GLU A 53 17.37 5.51 -2.47
CA GLU A 53 17.15 6.63 -1.56
C GLU A 53 15.78 7.27 -1.82
N PHE A 54 15.46 7.49 -3.10
CA PHE A 54 14.13 7.95 -3.48
C PHE A 54 13.04 6.95 -3.06
N LYS A 55 13.31 5.65 -3.17
CA LYS A 55 12.37 4.62 -2.72
C LYS A 55 12.12 4.73 -1.21
N LEU A 56 13.15 4.87 -0.39
CA LEU A 56 13.01 5.03 1.06
C LEU A 56 12.22 6.29 1.41
N ALA A 57 12.58 7.44 0.85
CA ALA A 57 11.86 8.70 1.07
C ALA A 57 10.39 8.61 0.63
N PHE A 58 10.10 7.84 -0.43
CA PHE A 58 8.74 7.61 -0.89
C PHE A 58 7.94 6.69 0.05
N GLU A 59 8.56 5.65 0.61
CA GLU A 59 7.91 4.82 1.63
C GLU A 59 7.61 5.62 2.91
N ASP A 60 8.53 6.50 3.34
CA ASP A 60 8.27 7.41 4.48
C ASP A 60 7.06 8.33 4.20
N ALA A 61 6.97 8.89 2.99
CA ALA A 61 5.83 9.71 2.59
C ALA A 61 4.51 8.92 2.51
N LYS A 62 4.56 7.59 2.31
CA LYS A 62 3.37 6.74 2.38
C LYS A 62 2.88 6.52 3.81
N VAL A 63 3.74 6.56 4.82
CA VAL A 63 3.31 6.44 6.23
C VAL A 63 2.37 7.59 6.58
N ALA A 64 2.72 8.83 6.23
CA ALA A 64 1.82 9.98 6.43
C ALA A 64 0.51 9.86 5.63
N THR A 65 0.53 9.14 4.51
CA THR A 65 -0.67 8.86 3.72
C THR A 65 -1.54 7.79 4.39
N LEU A 66 -0.92 6.78 5.01
CA LEU A 66 -1.59 5.74 5.78
C LEU A 66 -2.34 6.34 6.97
N ASP A 67 -1.67 7.17 7.78
CA ASP A 67 -2.27 7.81 8.96
C ASP A 67 -3.53 8.61 8.60
N TYR A 68 -3.50 9.32 7.47
CA TYR A 68 -4.69 10.04 7.00
C TYR A 68 -5.84 9.12 6.59
N TYR A 69 -5.56 8.00 5.91
CA TYR A 69 -6.62 7.06 5.55
C TYR A 69 -7.23 6.39 6.78
N LEU A 70 -6.41 6.12 7.81
CA LEU A 70 -6.89 5.65 9.11
C LEU A 70 -7.80 6.69 9.77
N ASN A 71 -7.36 7.96 9.85
CA ASN A 71 -8.18 9.04 10.40
C ASN A 71 -9.53 9.19 9.68
N ILE A 72 -9.58 9.06 8.35
CA ILE A 72 -10.85 9.09 7.61
C ILE A 72 -11.75 7.90 8.00
N LEU A 73 -11.18 6.71 8.19
CA LEU A 73 -11.96 5.55 8.59
C LEU A 73 -12.53 5.75 10.00
N ASP A 74 -11.74 6.27 10.92
CA ASP A 74 -12.16 6.55 12.30
C ASP A 74 -13.26 7.63 12.32
N GLU A 75 -13.08 8.75 11.61
CA GLU A 75 -14.11 9.79 11.49
C GLU A 75 -15.42 9.26 10.91
N LYS A 76 -15.36 8.29 9.99
CA LYS A 76 -16.55 7.66 9.39
C LYS A 76 -17.20 6.63 10.31
N LEU A 77 -16.43 5.99 11.19
CA LEU A 77 -16.95 5.11 12.24
C LEU A 77 -17.70 5.91 13.30
N ASP A 78 -17.17 7.08 13.67
CA ASP A 78 -17.78 7.96 14.69
C ASP A 78 -19.05 8.66 14.16
N ASN A 79 -19.09 8.99 12.87
CA ASN A 79 -20.26 9.59 12.24
C ASN A 79 -21.24 8.51 11.71
N ASP A 80 -22.07 7.99 12.62
CA ASP A 80 -23.12 6.95 12.45
C ASP A 80 -24.13 7.18 11.28
N SER A 81 -24.03 8.29 10.55
CA SER A 81 -24.87 8.61 9.41
C SER A 81 -24.28 8.09 8.09
N LYS A 82 -24.84 6.98 7.59
CA LYS A 82 -24.68 6.48 6.20
C LYS A 82 -23.22 6.43 5.72
N VAL A 83 -22.41 5.61 6.38
CA VAL A 83 -21.12 5.20 5.84
C VAL A 83 -21.32 4.66 4.42
N ASN A 84 -20.79 5.36 3.43
CA ASN A 84 -20.77 4.86 2.05
C ASN A 84 -19.83 3.65 2.00
N VAL A 85 -20.43 2.46 2.10
CA VAL A 85 -19.71 1.17 2.16
C VAL A 85 -18.69 1.02 1.04
N ALA A 86 -19.01 1.48 -0.18
CA ALA A 86 -18.09 1.41 -1.30
C ALA A 86 -16.83 2.26 -1.08
N GLN A 87 -16.98 3.46 -0.51
CA GLN A 87 -15.84 4.32 -0.19
C GLN A 87 -15.01 3.75 0.96
N SER A 88 -15.64 3.25 2.03
CA SER A 88 -14.92 2.65 3.15
C SER A 88 -14.16 1.39 2.74
N ASN A 89 -14.76 0.54 1.91
CA ASN A 89 -14.07 -0.61 1.32
C ASN A 89 -12.85 -0.17 0.49
N LEU A 90 -13.00 0.86 -0.35
CA LEU A 90 -11.89 1.38 -1.14
C LEU A 90 -10.75 1.89 -0.25
N ILE A 91 -11.05 2.60 0.84
CA ILE A 91 -10.05 3.08 1.79
C ILE A 91 -9.38 1.90 2.52
N MET A 92 -10.14 0.91 2.99
CA MET A 92 -9.58 -0.31 3.56
C MET A 92 -8.64 -1.05 2.59
N PHE A 93 -8.99 -1.15 1.31
CA PHE A 93 -8.09 -1.73 0.30
C PHE A 93 -6.81 -0.90 0.14
N ARG A 94 -6.87 0.43 0.23
CA ARG A 94 -5.68 1.29 0.19
C ARG A 94 -4.80 1.10 1.41
N VAL A 95 -5.37 1.03 2.61
CA VAL A 95 -4.66 0.73 3.85
C VAL A 95 -3.93 -0.62 3.73
N LYS A 96 -4.61 -1.69 3.32
CA LYS A 96 -4.03 -3.04 3.10
C LYS A 96 -2.95 -3.10 1.99
N GLN A 97 -2.96 -2.15 1.06
CA GLN A 97 -1.92 -2.01 0.03
C GLN A 97 -0.70 -1.27 0.54
N LEU A 98 -0.89 -0.25 1.37
CA LEU A 98 0.18 0.56 1.96
C LEU A 98 0.91 -0.20 3.06
N ASP A 99 0.16 -0.86 3.95
CA ASP A 99 0.71 -1.72 4.99
C ASP A 99 0.06 -3.11 4.94
N PRO A 100 0.82 -4.14 4.49
CA PRO A 100 0.36 -5.51 4.47
C PRO A 100 -0.03 -6.10 5.84
N SER A 101 0.41 -5.51 6.96
CA SER A 101 0.07 -5.98 8.31
C SER A 101 -1.44 -5.91 8.60
N PHE A 102 -2.14 -5.00 7.92
CA PHE A 102 -3.60 -4.87 7.98
C PHE A 102 -4.35 -5.87 7.09
N ARG A 103 -3.65 -6.72 6.33
CA ARG A 103 -4.30 -7.82 5.59
C ARG A 103 -4.84 -8.83 6.59
N ASP A 104 -5.95 -9.45 6.24
CA ASP A 104 -6.64 -10.38 7.14
C ASP A 104 -5.68 -11.54 7.50
N ASN A 105 -5.29 -11.60 8.78
CA ASN A 105 -4.44 -12.66 9.32
C ASN A 105 -5.31 -13.91 9.52
N PHE A 106 -5.47 -14.71 8.46
CA PHE A 106 -6.05 -16.03 8.62
C PHE A 106 -5.02 -16.93 9.29
N THR A 107 -5.29 -17.30 10.54
CA THR A 107 -4.61 -18.42 11.17
C THR A 107 -5.17 -19.70 10.56
N VAL A 108 -4.53 -20.20 9.50
CA VAL A 108 -4.88 -21.51 8.95
C VAL A 108 -4.34 -22.55 9.93
N VAL A 109 -5.20 -23.07 10.80
CA VAL A 109 -4.90 -24.24 11.60
C VAL A 109 -4.90 -25.43 10.64
N VAL A 110 -3.73 -25.77 10.11
CA VAL A 110 -3.53 -27.04 9.40
C VAL A 110 -3.50 -28.13 10.46
N GLU A 111 -4.63 -28.78 10.69
CA GLU A 111 -4.62 -30.01 11.48
C GLU A 111 -3.74 -31.03 10.75
N THR A 112 -2.71 -31.54 11.43
CA THR A 112 -1.83 -32.58 10.90
C THR A 112 -2.66 -33.81 10.52
N GLY A 113 -2.22 -34.54 9.48
CA GLY A 113 -2.94 -35.69 8.91
C GLY A 113 -3.36 -36.74 9.95
N ASP A 114 -2.61 -36.87 11.06
CA ASP A 114 -2.92 -37.78 12.16
C ASP A 114 -4.19 -37.39 12.93
N LYS A 115 -4.43 -36.08 13.14
CA LYS A 115 -5.66 -35.59 13.78
C LYS A 115 -6.87 -35.79 12.90
N LEU A 116 -6.73 -35.51 11.60
CA LEU A 116 -7.78 -35.75 10.61
C LEU A 116 -8.14 -37.24 10.52
N LYS A 117 -7.13 -38.12 10.58
CA LYS A 117 -7.35 -39.57 10.57
C LYS A 117 -8.07 -40.06 11.82
N THR A 118 -7.67 -39.56 12.99
CA THR A 118 -8.34 -39.87 14.27
C THR A 118 -9.79 -39.39 14.27
N LEU A 119 -10.07 -38.20 13.73
CA LEU A 119 -11.43 -37.68 13.59
C LEU A 119 -12.25 -38.49 12.58
N LEU A 120 -11.65 -38.92 11.46
CA LEU A 120 -12.32 -39.76 10.47
C LEU A 120 -12.71 -41.13 11.03
N GLU A 121 -11.81 -41.73 11.81
CA GLU A 121 -12.03 -43.01 12.49
C GLU A 121 -13.12 -42.90 13.56
N ALA A 122 -13.14 -41.80 14.33
CA ALA A 122 -14.20 -41.53 15.29
C ALA A 122 -15.56 -41.34 14.59
N TYR A 123 -15.59 -40.66 13.45
CA TYR A 123 -16.81 -40.39 12.69
C TYR A 123 -17.38 -41.65 12.00
N THR A 124 -16.51 -42.48 11.42
CA THR A 124 -16.91 -43.77 10.83
C THR A 124 -17.42 -44.73 11.90
N LYS A 125 -16.86 -44.70 13.10
CA LYS A 125 -17.37 -45.49 14.23
C LYS A 125 -18.74 -45.03 14.72
N ALA A 126 -19.02 -43.72 14.68
CA ALA A 126 -20.32 -43.16 15.08
C ALA A 126 -21.44 -43.39 14.05
N LEU A 127 -21.10 -43.58 12.76
CA LEU A 127 -22.05 -43.90 11.69
C LEU A 127 -22.28 -45.41 11.50
N GLY A 128 -21.40 -46.25 12.04
CA GLY A 128 -21.46 -47.71 11.95
C GLY A 128 -22.14 -48.40 13.13
N SER A 129 -22.77 -47.64 14.03
CA SER A 129 -23.55 -48.11 15.20
C SER A 129 -24.98 -47.60 15.11
#